data_AF-A0A9D8L716-F1
#
_entry.id   AF-A0A9D8L716-F1
#
_cell.length_a   1.000
_cell.length_b   1.000
_cell.length_c   1.000
_cell.angle_alpha   90.00
_cell.angle_beta   90.00
_cell.angle_gamma   90.00
#
_symmetry.space_group_name_H-M   'P 1'
#
loop_
_entity.id
_entity.type
_entity.pdbx_description
1 polymer ?
#
loop_
_entity_poly.entity_id
_entity_poly.type
_entity_poly.pdbx_seq_one_letter_code
_entity_poly.pdbx_strand_id
1 'polypeptide(L)' 'MISVIIPARDAADTIGTTIASLAADRALIGEILVVDDASRDGTAEVAARAAER' A
#
# COMPACT_ATOMS: atom_id res chain seq x y z
N MET A 1 8.87 -10.56 12.99
CA MET A 1 8.74 -9.96 11.65
C MET A 1 7.29 -10.12 11.22
N ILE A 2 6.66 -9.04 10.79
CA ILE A 2 5.25 -9.01 10.35
C ILE A 2 5.23 -8.80 8.83
N SER A 3 4.39 -9.56 8.12
CA SER A 3 4.07 -9.31 6.70
C SER A 3 2.68 -8.67 6.64
N VAL A 4 2.57 -7.52 5.97
CA VAL A 4 1.31 -6.78 5.83
C VAL A 4 0.79 -6.95 4.40
N ILE A 5 -0.40 -7.53 4.26
CA ILE A 5 -1.05 -7.74 2.96
C ILE A 5 -2.17 -6.71 2.84
N ILE A 6 -2.12 -5.90 1.77
CA ILE A 6 -3.11 -4.87 1.48
C ILE A 6 -3.82 -5.24 0.17
N PRO A 7 -4.99 -5.90 0.21
CA PRO A 7 -5.83 -6.03 -0.97
C PRO A 7 -6.39 -4.66 -1.34
N ALA A 8 -6.32 -4.29 -2.62
CA ALA A 8 -6.76 -3.01 -3.12
C ALA A 8 -7.62 -3.17 -4.37
N ARG A 9 -8.74 -2.45 -4.43
CA ARG A 9 -9.63 -2.36 -5.58
C ARG A 9 -10.21 -0.96 -5.65
N ASP A 10 -9.89 -0.23 -6.71
CA ASP A 10 -10.36 1.14 -6.95
C ASP A 10 -10.16 2.03 -5.69
N ALA A 11 -8.94 2.02 -5.15
CA ALA A 11 -8.52 2.66 -3.92
C ALA A 11 -7.50 3.80 -4.11
N ALA A 12 -7.39 4.39 -5.31
CA ALA A 12 -6.39 5.42 -5.62
C ALA A 12 -6.43 6.61 -4.64
N ASP A 13 -7.61 6.97 -4.14
CA ASP A 13 -7.81 8.07 -3.20
C ASP A 13 -7.32 7.77 -1.77
N THR A 14 -7.16 6.50 -1.41
CA THR A 14 -6.88 6.09 -0.01
C THR A 14 -5.59 5.30 0.16
N ILE A 15 -5.16 4.54 -0.85
CA ILE A 15 -4.05 3.59 -0.75
C ILE A 15 -2.74 4.25 -0.32
N GLY A 16 -2.46 5.47 -0.79
CA GLY A 16 -1.27 6.22 -0.39
C GLY A 16 -1.24 6.56 1.10
N THR A 17 -2.38 6.98 1.66
CA THR A 17 -2.53 7.29 3.09
C THR A 17 -2.44 6.01 3.92
N THR A 18 -3.02 4.91 3.45
CA THR A 18 -2.91 3.60 4.10
C THR A 18 -1.46 3.15 4.22
N ILE A 19 -0.68 3.21 3.12
CA ILE A 19 0.74 2.85 3.14
C ILE A 19 1.53 3.79 4.08
N ALA A 20 1.30 5.10 3.99
CA ALA A 20 1.98 6.07 4.84
C ALA A 20 1.70 5.88 6.34
N SER A 21 0.50 5.42 6.70
CA SER A 21 0.12 5.18 8.10
C SER A 21 0.97 4.09 8.78
N LEU A 22 1.54 3.16 8.00
CA LEU A 22 2.37 2.06 8.49
C LEU A 22 3.82 2.48 8.83
N ALA A 23 4.22 3.72 8.52
CA ALA A 23 5.58 4.20 8.73
C ALA A 23 6.01 4.15 10.21
N ALA A 24 5.08 4.35 11.14
CA ALA A 24 5.36 4.29 12.58
C ALA A 24 5.79 2.89 13.06
N ASP A 25 5.31 1.83 12.38
CA ASP A 25 5.55 0.43 12.73
C ASP A 25 6.68 -0.21 11.89
N ARG A 26 7.44 0.59 11.14
CA ARG A 26 8.48 0.13 10.20
C ARG A 26 9.50 -0.82 10.82
N ALA A 27 9.80 -0.68 12.12
CA ALA A 27 10.74 -1.56 12.82
C ALA A 27 10.23 -3.00 13.00
N LEU A 28 8.91 -3.22 12.91
CA LEU A 28 8.26 -4.52 13.10
C LEU A 28 7.88 -5.20 11.77
N ILE A 29 7.64 -4.40 10.74
CA ILE A 29 7.21 -4.83 9.41
C ILE A 29 8.42 -5.29 8.60
N GLY A 30 8.36 -6.53 8.10
CA GLY A 30 9.35 -7.07 7.17
C GLY A 30 9.06 -6.70 5.72
N GLU A 31 7.79 -6.73 5.33
CA GLU A 31 7.34 -6.43 3.98
C GLU A 31 5.89 -5.92 3.98
N ILE A 32 5.54 -5.17 2.94
CA ILE A 32 4.18 -4.77 2.61
C ILE A 32 3.91 -5.28 1.20
N LEU A 33 2.92 -6.15 1.05
CA LEU A 33 2.46 -6.64 -0.24
C LEU A 33 1.12 -6.01 -0.59
N VAL A 34 1.13 -5.09 -1.56
CA VAL A 34 -0.11 -4.56 -2.14
C VAL A 34 -0.56 -5.50 -3.26
N VAL A 35 -1.80 -5.98 -3.15
CA VAL A 35 -2.43 -6.87 -4.14
C VAL A 35 -3.55 -6.09 -4.82
N ASP A 36 -3.28 -5.61 -6.03
CA ASP A 36 -4.29 -4.91 -6.84
C ASP A 36 -5.24 -5.92 -7.53
N ASP A 37 -6.55 -5.73 -7.34
CA ASP A 37 -7.61 -6.56 -7.91
C ASP A 37 -8.16 -5.97 -9.22
N ALA A 38 -7.27 -5.68 -10.17
CA ALA A 38 -7.60 -5.08 -11.46
C ALA A 38 -8.37 -3.75 -11.32
N SER A 39 -7.79 -2.83 -10.54
CA SER A 39 -8.32 -1.47 -10.38
C SER A 39 -8.27 -0.69 -11.70
N ARG A 40 -9.17 0.30 -11.83
CA ARG A 40 -9.32 1.12 -13.04
C ARG A 40 -9.10 2.62 -12.79
N ASP A 41 -8.76 2.99 -11.57
CA ASP A 41 -8.63 4.37 -11.10
C ASP A 41 -7.18 4.82 -10.88
N GLY A 42 -6.20 3.97 -11.20
CA GLY A 42 -4.78 4.24 -10.98
C GLY A 42 -4.25 3.82 -9.60
N THR A 43 -4.98 2.95 -8.88
CA THR A 43 -4.56 2.42 -7.56
C THR A 43 -3.12 1.92 -7.55
N ALA A 44 -2.71 1.12 -8.55
CA ALA A 44 -1.37 0.55 -8.62
C ALA A 44 -0.28 1.62 -8.73
N GLU A 45 -0.50 2.65 -9.56
CA GLU A 45 0.42 3.77 -9.73
C GLU A 45 0.56 4.60 -8.46
N VAL A 46 -0.56 4.85 -7.75
CA VAL A 46 -0.53 5.58 -6.47
C VAL A 46 0.20 4.75 -5.40
N ALA A 47 -0.05 3.45 -5.33
CA ALA A 47 0.63 2.55 -4.40
C ALA A 47 2.15 2.51 -4.66
N ALA A 48 2.57 2.42 -5.92
CA ALA A 48 3.99 2.45 -6.29
C ALA A 48 4.66 3.76 -5.87
N ARG A 49 4.02 4.91 -6.14
CA ARG A 49 4.54 6.23 -5.71
C ARG A 49 4.62 6.37 -4.20
N ALA A 50 3.72 5.75 -3.46
CA ALA A 50 3.75 5.76 -2.00
C ALA A 50 4.91 4.91 -1.45
N ALA A 51 5.30 3.84 -2.14
CA ALA A 51 6.42 2.98 -1.74
C ALA A 51 7.81 3.61 -1.95
N GLU A 52 7.92 4.66 -2.76
CA GLU A 52 9.16 5.42 -2.99
C GLU A 52 9.48 6.42 -1.86
N ARG A 53 8.56 6.63 -0.92
CA ARG A 53 8.67 7.61 0.17
C ARG A 53 9.09 6.97 1.49
#